data_AF-A0A0E2H1P9-F1
#
_entry.id   AF-A0A0E2H1P9-F1
#
_cell.length_a   1.000
_cell.length_b   1.000
_cell.length_c   1.000
_cell.angle_alpha   90.00
_cell.angle_beta   90.00
_cell.angle_gamma   90.00
#
_symmetry.space_group_name_H-M   'P 1'
#
loop_
_entity.id
_entity.type
_entity.pdbx_description
1 polymer ?
#
loop_
_entity_poly.entity_id
_entity_poly.type
_entity_poly.pdbx_seq_one_letter_code
_entity_poly.pdbx_strand_id
1 'polypeptide(L)'
;VFIEFPMVSDVKVALERYLQEERTAYDSPYVFLRIVPPYGHISMQAIAKIARTAIAVAGIEPGGRKQGAHAFRSSLASSMINDNIPYEAVRKILGHTDQNAIRSYARLDMEQLRGYALPVMEATGIFAEFLEGRWSLS
;
A
#
# COMPACT_ATOMS: atom_id res chain seq x y z
N VAL A 1 -0.01 -19.23 14.97
CA VAL A 1 1.11 -19.27 14.01
C VAL A 1 1.90 -17.99 14.19
N PHE A 2 3.16 -18.10 14.61
CA PHE A 2 4.06 -16.93 14.67
C PHE A 2 4.50 -16.61 13.24
N ILE A 3 4.43 -15.34 12.87
CA ILE A 3 4.91 -14.86 11.57
C ILE A 3 6.20 -14.12 11.84
N GLU A 4 7.28 -14.58 11.22
CA GLU A 4 8.60 -13.96 11.30
C GLU A 4 8.89 -13.28 9.96
N PHE A 5 9.42 -12.07 10.02
CA PHE A 5 9.84 -11.31 8.85
C PHE A 5 11.34 -11.00 8.96
N PRO A 6 12.11 -11.17 7.88
CA PRO A 6 13.50 -10.74 7.87
C PRO A 6 13.54 -9.22 8.06
N MET A 7 14.36 -8.76 9.02
CA MET A 7 14.57 -7.34 9.24
C MET A 7 15.58 -6.83 8.22
N VAL A 8 15.13 -5.94 7.32
CA VAL A 8 15.99 -5.28 6.34
C VAL A 8 17.00 -4.40 7.08
N SER A 9 18.22 -4.29 6.55
CA SER A 9 19.32 -3.54 7.18
C SER A 9 18.92 -2.12 7.58
N ASP A 10 18.25 -1.38 6.69
CA ASP A 10 17.84 0.00 6.95
C ASP A 10 16.84 0.11 8.11
N VAL A 11 15.93 -0.86 8.20
CA VAL A 11 14.97 -0.94 9.31
C VAL A 11 15.68 -1.26 10.63
N LYS A 12 16.67 -2.17 10.59
CA LYS A 12 17.48 -2.51 11.76
C LYS A 12 18.23 -1.28 12.27
N VAL A 13 18.93 -0.58 11.40
CA VAL A 13 19.70 0.63 11.76
C VAL A 13 18.78 1.72 12.32
N ALA A 14 17.64 1.97 11.67
CA ALA A 14 16.67 2.95 12.15
C ALA A 14 16.09 2.58 13.53
N LEU A 15 15.82 1.29 13.76
CA LEU A 15 15.30 0.80 15.03
C LEU A 15 16.36 0.87 16.13
N GLU A 16 17.61 0.49 15.86
CA GLU A 16 18.72 0.60 16.79
C GLU A 16 18.92 2.05 17.23
N ARG A 17 18.95 3.00 16.28
CA ARG A 17 19.05 4.44 16.59
C ARG A 17 17.88 4.90 17.47
N TYR A 18 16.66 4.52 17.12
CA TYR A 18 15.49 4.87 17.93
C TYR A 18 15.61 4.34 19.37
N LEU A 19 16.00 3.07 19.54
CA LEU A 19 16.11 2.44 20.85
C LEU A 19 17.24 3.04 21.71
N GLN A 20 18.34 3.48 21.09
CA GLN A 20 19.52 3.98 21.80
C GLN A 20 19.46 5.49 22.08
N GLU A 21 18.92 6.28 21.15
CA GLU A 21 19.04 7.74 21.17
C GLU A 21 17.71 8.46 21.41
N GLU A 22 16.59 7.92 20.91
CA GLU A 22 15.31 8.64 20.86
C GLU A 22 14.28 8.10 21.87
N ARG A 23 14.35 6.81 22.23
CA ARG A 23 13.38 6.16 23.11
C ARG A 23 13.55 6.63 24.54
N THR A 24 12.49 7.23 25.09
CA THR A 24 12.42 7.60 26.51
C THR A 24 12.64 6.37 27.41
N ALA A 25 13.39 6.54 28.51
CA ALA A 25 13.70 5.51 29.50
C ALA A 25 12.48 5.14 30.39
N TYR A 26 11.38 4.77 29.74
CA TYR A 26 10.16 4.31 30.39
C TYR A 26 10.03 2.79 30.22
N ASP A 27 9.72 2.10 31.31
CA ASP A 27 9.52 0.65 31.32
C ASP A 27 8.16 0.34 30.69
N SER A 28 8.18 -0.29 29.52
CA SER A 28 6.99 -0.58 28.74
C SER A 28 7.25 -1.76 27.81
N PRO A 29 6.28 -2.67 27.64
CA PRO A 29 6.40 -3.79 26.70
C PRO A 29 6.30 -3.35 25.24
N TYR A 30 5.99 -2.08 24.96
CA TYR A 30 5.87 -1.54 23.61
C TYR A 30 7.19 -0.92 23.12
N VAL A 31 7.51 -1.16 21.85
CA VAL A 31 8.70 -0.60 21.19
C VAL A 31 8.57 0.92 21.07
N PHE A 32 7.51 1.40 20.41
CA PHE A 32 7.31 2.82 20.11
C PHE A 32 6.50 3.53 21.20
N LEU A 33 7.14 4.53 21.83
CA LEU A 33 6.58 5.30 22.92
C LEU A 33 6.35 6.77 22.55
N ARG A 34 5.44 7.41 23.27
CA ARG A 34 5.26 8.86 23.24
C ARG A 34 6.44 9.53 23.96
N ILE A 35 7.02 10.53 23.32
CA ILE A 35 8.08 11.38 23.89
C ILE A 35 7.54 12.49 24.81
N VAL A 36 6.22 12.71 24.82
CA VAL A 36 5.54 13.71 25.66
C VAL A 36 4.58 13.05 26.65
N PRO A 37 4.42 13.62 27.86
CA PRO A 37 3.40 13.19 28.81
C PRO A 37 1.97 13.25 28.25
N PRO A 38 1.05 12.37 28.70
CA PRO A 38 1.32 11.19 29.51
C PRO A 38 2.08 10.14 28.70
N TYR A 39 3.17 9.63 29.29
CA TYR A 39 4.03 8.62 28.67
C TYR A 39 3.25 7.30 28.50
N GLY A 40 3.47 6.64 27.37
CA GLY A 40 2.76 5.42 26.99
C GLY A 40 3.06 5.03 25.55
N HIS A 41 2.39 4.00 25.05
CA HIS A 41 2.53 3.58 23.66
C HIS A 41 1.96 4.64 22.70
N ILE A 42 2.53 4.71 21.51
CA ILE A 42 2.06 5.62 20.47
C ILE A 42 0.68 5.18 19.94
N SER A 43 -0.21 6.14 19.68
CA SER A 43 -1.53 5.84 19.10
C SER A 43 -1.45 5.61 17.59
N MET A 44 -2.43 4.88 17.03
CA MET A 44 -2.54 4.66 15.58
C MET A 44 -2.64 5.99 14.80
N GLN A 45 -3.34 6.97 15.34
CA GLN A 45 -3.49 8.29 14.72
C GLN A 45 -2.16 9.04 14.67
N ALA A 46 -1.33 8.91 15.71
CA ALA A 46 0.00 9.49 15.74
C ALA A 46 0.93 8.83 14.71
N ILE A 47 0.93 7.49 14.60
CA ILE A 47 1.65 6.77 13.55
C ILE A 47 1.22 7.25 12.15
N ALA A 48 -0.09 7.35 11.92
CA ALA A 48 -0.62 7.82 10.64
C ALA A 48 -0.21 9.28 10.34
N LYS A 49 -0.10 10.15 11.36
CA LYS A 49 0.38 11.52 11.21
C LYS A 49 1.87 11.57 10.90
N ILE A 50 2.69 10.77 11.58
CA ILE A 50 4.13 10.66 11.33
C ILE A 50 4.37 10.21 9.89
N ALA A 51 3.70 9.14 9.45
CA ALA A 51 3.80 8.65 8.08
C ALA A 51 3.40 9.70 7.04
N ARG A 52 2.29 10.42 7.26
CA ARG A 52 1.86 11.52 6.38
C ARG A 52 2.90 12.63 6.29
N THR A 53 3.47 13.00 7.42
CA THR A 53 4.50 14.05 7.50
C THR A 53 5.75 13.61 6.75
N ALA A 54 6.22 12.38 6.94
CA ALA A 54 7.37 11.83 6.23
C ALA A 54 7.17 11.80 4.71
N ILE A 55 5.99 11.37 4.25
CA ILE A 55 5.63 11.36 2.81
C ILE A 55 5.66 12.80 2.24
N ALA A 56 5.10 13.77 2.96
CA ALA A 56 5.09 15.17 2.53
C ALA A 56 6.50 15.78 2.49
N VAL A 57 7.33 15.53 3.52
CA VAL A 57 8.72 16.00 3.58
C VAL A 57 9.57 15.39 2.46
N ALA A 58 9.27 14.16 2.04
CA ALA A 58 9.91 13.51 0.90
C ALA A 58 9.46 14.07 -0.46
N GLY A 59 8.52 15.03 -0.51
CA GLY A 59 8.00 15.61 -1.76
C GLY A 59 7.16 14.65 -2.59
N ILE A 60 6.59 13.61 -1.97
CA ILE A 60 5.79 12.61 -2.66
C ILE A 60 4.34 13.08 -2.71
N GLU A 61 3.88 13.41 -3.93
CA GLU A 61 2.50 13.81 -4.19
C GLU A 61 1.54 12.61 -4.19
N PRO A 62 0.57 12.51 -3.26
CA PRO A 62 -0.22 11.28 -3.13
C PRO A 62 -1.33 11.13 -4.18
N GLY A 63 -1.63 12.17 -4.96
CA GLY A 63 -2.56 12.08 -6.10
C GLY A 63 -3.95 11.54 -5.74
N GLY A 64 -4.49 11.90 -4.57
CA GLY A 64 -5.79 11.43 -4.08
C GLY A 64 -5.79 10.05 -3.39
N ARG A 65 -4.64 9.39 -3.29
CA ARG A 65 -4.50 8.12 -2.57
C ARG A 65 -4.54 8.34 -1.06
N LYS A 66 -4.92 7.30 -0.31
CA LYS A 66 -4.87 7.31 1.16
C LYS A 66 -3.45 7.62 1.63
N GLN A 67 -3.31 8.60 2.51
CA GLN A 67 -2.04 9.05 3.06
C GLN A 67 -1.87 8.52 4.50
N GLY A 68 -0.71 7.92 4.81
CA GLY A 68 -0.40 7.41 6.15
C GLY A 68 0.16 5.99 6.12
N ALA A 69 0.19 5.31 7.28
CA ALA A 69 0.88 4.02 7.41
C ALA A 69 0.37 2.92 6.47
N HIS A 70 -0.92 2.94 6.10
CA HIS A 70 -1.47 1.98 5.15
C HIS A 70 -0.94 2.17 3.72
N ALA A 71 -0.48 3.38 3.38
CA ALA A 71 0.11 3.66 2.07
C ALA A 71 1.35 2.79 1.83
N PHE A 72 2.22 2.63 2.84
CA PHE A 72 3.39 1.75 2.74
C PHE A 72 3.01 0.31 2.39
N ARG A 73 1.96 -0.21 3.02
CA ARG A 73 1.47 -1.56 2.74
C ARG A 73 0.91 -1.69 1.32
N SER A 74 0.10 -0.74 0.89
CA SER A 74 -0.45 -0.72 -0.46
C SER A 74 0.64 -0.57 -1.53
N SER A 75 1.63 0.29 -1.30
CA SER A 75 2.76 0.50 -2.20
C SER A 75 3.63 -0.74 -2.34
N LEU A 76 3.99 -1.39 -1.21
CA LEU A 76 4.75 -2.65 -1.24
C LEU A 76 4.00 -3.72 -2.03
N ALA A 77 2.71 -3.91 -1.75
CA ALA A 77 1.91 -4.89 -2.47
C ALA A 77 1.85 -4.60 -3.98
N SER A 78 1.61 -3.34 -4.35
CA SER A 78 1.54 -2.92 -5.75
C SER A 78 2.87 -3.15 -6.48
N SER A 79 4.00 -2.81 -5.84
CA SER A 79 5.33 -3.06 -6.39
C SER A 79 5.54 -4.54 -6.66
N MET A 80 5.28 -5.39 -5.66
CA MET A 80 5.49 -6.84 -5.81
C MET A 80 4.62 -7.47 -6.91
N ILE A 81 3.37 -7.01 -7.07
CA ILE A 81 2.48 -7.48 -8.14
C ILE A 81 3.00 -7.05 -9.50
N ASN A 82 3.41 -5.78 -9.64
CA ASN A 82 4.01 -5.25 -10.87
C ASN A 82 5.32 -5.98 -11.23
N ASP A 83 6.06 -6.46 -10.23
CA ASP A 83 7.26 -7.28 -10.40
C ASP A 83 6.94 -8.77 -10.67
N ASN A 84 5.67 -9.10 -10.95
CA ASN A 84 5.16 -10.45 -11.22
C ASN A 84 5.44 -11.47 -10.11
N ILE A 85 5.57 -11.02 -8.85
CA ILE A 85 5.69 -11.92 -7.71
C ILE A 85 4.35 -12.64 -7.49
N PRO A 86 4.33 -13.98 -7.31
CA PRO A 86 3.10 -14.72 -7.12
C PRO A 86 2.26 -14.19 -5.95
N TYR A 87 0.95 -14.06 -6.16
CA TYR A 87 0.01 -13.51 -5.18
C TYR A 87 0.11 -14.17 -3.80
N GLU A 88 0.40 -15.47 -3.72
CA GLU A 88 0.53 -16.17 -2.44
C GLU A 88 1.80 -15.76 -1.68
N ALA A 89 2.90 -15.47 -2.40
CA ALA A 89 4.11 -14.92 -1.79
C ALA A 89 3.87 -13.49 -1.31
N VAL A 90 3.16 -12.66 -2.09
CA VAL A 90 2.75 -11.30 -1.67
C VAL A 90 1.88 -11.35 -0.42
N ARG A 91 0.88 -12.24 -0.37
CA ARG A 91 0.01 -12.43 0.79
C ARG A 91 0.79 -12.80 2.05
N LYS A 92 1.76 -13.72 1.91
CA LYS A 92 2.63 -14.16 3.01
C LYS A 92 3.51 -13.02 3.52
N ILE A 93 4.13 -12.25 2.62
CA ILE A 93 4.98 -11.09 2.95
C ILE A 93 4.18 -9.97 3.63
N LEU A 94 2.93 -9.77 3.22
CA LEU A 94 2.05 -8.81 3.87
C LEU A 94 1.52 -9.34 5.23
N GLY A 95 1.65 -10.63 5.54
CA GLY A 95 1.10 -11.21 6.77
C GLY A 95 -0.42 -11.29 6.77
N HIS A 96 -1.05 -11.34 5.60
CA HIS A 96 -2.49 -11.54 5.49
C HIS A 96 -2.84 -13.01 5.69
N THR A 97 -3.56 -13.33 6.77
CA THR A 97 -4.16 -14.66 6.97
C THR A 97 -5.44 -14.86 6.15
N ASP A 98 -6.13 -13.79 5.74
CA ASP A 98 -7.35 -13.86 4.92
C ASP A 98 -7.04 -13.83 3.41
N GLN A 99 -7.63 -14.75 2.65
CA GLN A 99 -7.55 -14.88 1.20
C GLN A 99 -8.24 -13.72 0.46
N ASN A 100 -9.23 -13.07 1.07
CA ASN A 100 -10.00 -12.01 0.42
C ASN A 100 -9.20 -10.72 0.18
N ALA A 101 -8.12 -10.50 0.93
CA ALA A 101 -7.22 -9.36 0.72
C ALA A 101 -6.56 -9.37 -0.68
N ILE A 102 -6.41 -10.55 -1.29
CA ILE A 102 -5.84 -10.72 -2.64
C ILE A 102 -6.74 -10.10 -3.72
N ARG A 103 -8.07 -10.08 -3.54
CA ARG A 103 -9.00 -9.52 -4.55
C ARG A 103 -8.77 -8.03 -4.81
N SER A 104 -8.37 -7.29 -3.78
CA SER A 104 -8.01 -5.87 -3.92
C SER A 104 -6.74 -5.66 -4.75
N TYR A 105 -5.86 -6.65 -4.74
CA TYR A 105 -4.55 -6.63 -5.41
C TYR A 105 -4.63 -7.08 -6.87
N ALA A 106 -5.48 -8.06 -7.20
CA ALA A 106 -5.74 -8.46 -8.58
C ALA A 106 -6.23 -7.28 -9.46
N ARG A 107 -6.97 -6.32 -8.90
CA ARG A 107 -7.41 -5.10 -9.62
C ARG A 107 -6.25 -4.18 -10.02
N LEU A 108 -5.08 -4.30 -9.39
CA LEU A 108 -3.92 -3.47 -9.67
C LEU A 108 -3.11 -4.02 -10.85
N ASP A 109 -3.26 -5.30 -11.16
CA ASP A 109 -2.57 -5.97 -12.25
C ASP A 109 -3.28 -5.75 -13.59
N MET A 110 -3.44 -4.48 -13.98
CA MET A 110 -4.13 -4.13 -15.22
C MET A 110 -3.43 -4.71 -16.45
N GLU A 111 -2.10 -4.83 -16.42
CA GLU A 111 -1.33 -5.34 -17.56
C GLU A 111 -1.51 -6.85 -17.74
N GLN A 112 -1.48 -7.67 -16.69
CA GLN A 112 -1.82 -9.08 -16.88
C GLN A 112 -3.31 -9.27 -17.17
N LEU A 113 -4.20 -8.49 -16.54
CA LEU A 113 -5.64 -8.58 -16.80
C LEU A 113 -6.01 -8.28 -18.26
N ARG A 114 -5.25 -7.44 -18.98
CA ARG A 114 -5.44 -7.21 -20.41
C ARG A 114 -5.29 -8.48 -21.25
N GLY A 115 -4.37 -9.37 -20.88
CA GLY A 115 -4.18 -10.65 -21.58
C GLY A 115 -5.39 -11.60 -21.46
N TYR A 116 -6.23 -11.39 -20.45
CA TYR A 116 -7.46 -12.12 -20.21
C TYR A 116 -8.72 -11.35 -20.62
N ALA A 117 -8.57 -10.15 -21.20
CA ALA A 117 -9.69 -9.38 -21.69
C ALA A 117 -10.32 -10.09 -22.89
N LEU A 118 -11.65 -10.16 -22.92
CA LEU A 118 -12.37 -10.63 -24.10
C LEU A 118 -12.14 -9.63 -25.25
N PRO A 119 -12.04 -10.11 -26.50
CA PRO A 119 -11.96 -9.22 -27.65
C PRO A 119 -13.18 -8.30 -27.65
N VAL A 120 -12.95 -7.00 -27.86
CA VAL A 120 -14.03 -6.03 -28.02
C VAL A 120 -14.77 -6.40 -29.30
N MET A 121 -16.08 -6.68 -29.19
CA MET A 121 -16.90 -6.90 -30.37
C MET A 121 -16.88 -5.64 -31.23
N GLU A 122 -16.85 -5.84 -32.55
CA GLU A 122 -17.04 -4.76 -33.53
C GLU A 122 -18.28 -3.93 -33.15
N ALA A 123 -18.12 -2.61 -33.13
CA ALA A 123 -19.25 -1.72 -32.93
C ALA A 123 -20.24 -1.94 -34.08
N THR A 124 -21.53 -2.06 -33.77
CA THR A 124 -22.58 -2.25 -34.79
C THR A 124 -23.70 -1.22 -34.63
N GLY A 125 -24.37 -0.92 -35.74
CA GLY A 125 -25.52 0.00 -35.80
C GLY A 125 -25.16 1.43 -35.35
N ILE A 126 -26.01 2.01 -34.52
CA ILE A 126 -25.90 3.41 -34.05
C ILE A 126 -24.57 3.67 -33.34
N PHE A 127 -24.04 2.67 -32.62
CA PHE A 127 -22.77 2.83 -31.92
C PHE A 127 -21.58 2.92 -32.88
N ALA A 128 -21.62 2.21 -34.01
CA ALA A 128 -20.61 2.33 -35.06
C ALA A 128 -20.68 3.71 -35.73
N GLU A 129 -21.89 4.15 -36.10
CA GLU A 129 -22.11 5.47 -36.70
C GLU A 129 -21.67 6.61 -35.77
N PHE A 130 -21.85 6.43 -34.46
CA PHE A 130 -21.37 7.35 -33.44
C PHE A 130 -19.84 7.41 -33.39
N LEU A 131 -19.16 6.27 -33.35
CA LEU A 131 -17.68 6.21 -33.34
C LEU A 131 -17.07 6.77 -34.63
N GLU A 132 -17.77 6.63 -35.76
CA GLU A 132 -17.34 7.13 -37.06
C GLU A 132 -17.77 8.59 -37.33
N GLY A 133 -18.37 9.26 -36.34
CA GLY A 133 -18.74 10.68 -36.43
C GLY A 133 -19.87 10.98 -37.41
N ARG A 134 -20.61 9.95 -37.86
CA ARG A 134 -21.76 10.08 -38.76
C ARG A 134 -23.09 10.24 -38.04
N TRP A 135 -23.09 10.07 -36.72
CA TRP A 135 -24.29 10.20 -35.91
C TRP A 135 -24.63 11.67 -35.65
N SER A 136 -25.79 12.13 -36.15
CA SER A 136 -26.39 13.41 -35.80
C SER A 136 -27.69 13.18 -35.04
N LEU A 137 -27.83 13.83 -33.88
CA LEU A 137 -29.12 13.97 -33.20
C LEU A 137 -30.07 14.78 -34.11
N SER A 138 -31.03 14.11 -34.72
CA SER A 138 -32.23 14.74 -35.29
C SER A 138 -33.37 14.69 -34.27
#